data_AF-A0A947CYJ0-F1
#
_entry.id   AF-A0A947CYJ0-F1
#
_cell.length_a   1.000
_cell.length_b   1.000
_cell.length_c   1.000
_cell.angle_alpha   90.00
_cell.angle_beta   90.00
_cell.angle_gamma   90.00
#
_symmetry.space_group_name_H-M   'P 1'
#
loop_
_entity.id
_entity.type
_entity.pdbx_description
1 polymer ?
#
loop_
_entity_poly.entity_id
_entity_poly.type
_entity_poly.pdbx_seq_one_letter_code
_entity_poly.pdbx_strand_id
1 'polypeptide(L)'
;MEMIARFAEELGELAREVSHRYGAKRKKPEEPEGSIELELGDLFFVLVSFANAQGIDLGRAYEAVMAKYRTRDKDRWTPKGEARS
;
A
#
# COMPACT_ATOMS: atom_id res chain seq x y z
N MET A 1 -1.32 8.49 -19.98
CA MET A 1 -2.19 9.36 -19.16
C MET A 1 -3.25 8.54 -18.44
N GLU A 2 -3.94 7.63 -19.14
CA GLU A 2 -5.01 6.78 -18.59
C GLU A 2 -4.61 5.95 -17.37
N MET A 3 -3.43 5.31 -17.39
CA MET A 3 -2.98 4.49 -16.26
C MET A 3 -2.75 5.29 -14.96
N ILE A 4 -2.24 6.53 -15.08
CA ILE A 4 -2.03 7.41 -13.92
C ILE A 4 -3.37 7.87 -13.33
N ALA A 5 -4.37 8.10 -14.18
CA ALA A 5 -5.71 8.41 -13.73
C ALA A 5 -6.33 7.24 -12.95
N ARG A 6 -6.16 6.00 -13.43
CA ARG A 6 -6.60 4.80 -12.70
C ARG A 6 -5.93 4.67 -11.34
N PHE A 7 -4.61 4.89 -11.24
CA PHE A 7 -3.96 4.90 -9.93
C PHE A 7 -4.55 5.93 -8.96
N ALA A 8 -4.88 7.13 -9.44
CA ALA A 8 -5.47 8.17 -8.60
C ALA A 8 -6.90 7.80 -8.14
N GLU A 9 -7.66 7.13 -9.00
CA GLU A 9 -9.00 6.61 -8.70
C GLU A 9 -8.95 5.53 -7.63
N GLU A 10 -8.23 4.43 -7.87
CA GLU A 10 -8.11 3.31 -6.90
C GLU A 10 -7.56 3.78 -5.55
N LEU A 11 -6.57 4.70 -5.56
CA LEU A 11 -6.02 5.27 -4.34
C LEU A 11 -7.06 6.10 -3.57
N GLY A 12 -7.96 6.79 -4.29
CA GLY A 12 -9.04 7.57 -3.71
C GLY A 12 -10.12 6.70 -3.05
N GLU A 13 -10.47 5.57 -3.67
CA GLU A 13 -11.42 4.60 -3.13
C GLU A 13 -10.85 3.90 -1.89
N LEU A 14 -9.59 3.45 -1.95
CA LEU A 14 -8.87 2.94 -0.79
C LEU A 14 -8.81 3.96 0.36
N ALA A 15 -8.47 5.23 0.06
CA ALA A 15 -8.39 6.27 1.08
C ALA A 15 -9.75 6.54 1.75
N ARG A 16 -10.85 6.43 1.00
CA ARG A 16 -12.21 6.54 1.51
C ARG A 16 -12.52 5.41 2.50
N GLU A 17 -12.24 4.15 2.12
CA GLU A 17 -12.50 3.01 3.01
C GLU A 17 -11.57 2.97 4.24
N VAL A 18 -10.31 3.37 4.10
CA VAL A 18 -9.40 3.56 5.25
C VAL A 18 -9.94 4.63 6.20
N SER A 19 -10.43 5.75 5.66
CA SER A 19 -11.01 6.83 6.47
C SER A 19 -12.30 6.38 7.16
N HIS A 20 -13.11 5.55 6.50
CA HIS A 20 -14.31 4.97 7.10
C HIS A 20 -13.98 3.99 8.24
N ARG A 21 -12.91 3.20 8.10
CA ARG A 21 -12.53 2.19 9.10
C ARG A 21 -11.77 2.74 10.29
N TYR A 22 -10.87 3.70 10.06
CA TYR A 22 -9.93 4.20 11.07
C TYR A 22 -10.12 5.69 11.43
N GLY A 23 -10.99 6.41 10.72
CA GLY A 23 -11.26 7.82 10.97
C GLY A 23 -12.17 8.08 12.18
N ALA A 24 -12.24 9.34 12.58
CA ALA A 24 -12.98 9.78 13.78
C ALA A 24 -14.52 9.66 13.68
N LYS A 25 -15.08 9.42 12.50
CA LYS A 25 -16.53 9.23 12.30
C LYS A 25 -16.81 7.78 11.97
N ARG A 26 -17.39 7.05 12.92
CA ARG A 26 -17.95 5.70 12.72
C ARG A 26 -19.05 5.74 11.65
N LYS A 27 -19.03 4.78 10.72
CA LYS A 27 -20.08 4.55 9.72
C LYS A 27 -21.46 4.43 10.36
N LYS A 28 -22.49 4.88 9.63
CA LYS A 28 -23.88 4.49 9.93
C LYS A 28 -24.03 2.99 9.62
N PRO A 29 -24.86 2.23 10.35
CA PRO A 29 -24.98 0.77 10.21
C PRO A 29 -25.48 0.28 8.85
N GLU A 30 -25.99 1.19 8.01
CA GLU A 30 -26.72 0.86 6.78
C GLU A 30 -25.85 0.81 5.52
N GLU A 31 -24.59 1.25 5.56
CA GLU A 31 -23.68 1.17 4.41
C GLU A 31 -22.99 -0.20 4.37
N PRO A 32 -22.99 -0.90 3.22
CA PRO A 32 -22.15 -2.09 3.07
C PRO A 32 -20.70 -1.72 3.37
N GLU A 33 -19.99 -2.57 4.11
CA GLU A 33 -18.55 -2.41 4.27
C GLU A 33 -17.89 -2.58 2.90
N GLY A 34 -17.50 -1.48 2.28
CA GLY A 34 -16.43 -1.50 1.29
C GLY A 34 -15.22 -2.16 1.93
N SER A 35 -14.61 -3.11 1.23
CA SER A 35 -13.53 -3.90 1.79
C SER A 35 -12.21 -3.27 1.41
N ILE A 36 -11.47 -2.76 2.41
CA ILE A 36 -10.07 -2.33 2.22
C ILE A 36 -9.24 -3.39 1.49
N GLU A 37 -9.55 -4.67 1.71
CA GLU A 37 -8.87 -5.77 1.03
C GLU A 37 -9.12 -5.77 -0.49
N LEU A 38 -10.35 -5.48 -0.93
CA LEU A 38 -10.69 -5.39 -2.35
C LEU A 38 -10.02 -4.16 -2.99
N GLU A 39 -10.10 -3.01 -2.33
CA GLU A 39 -9.47 -1.76 -2.81
C GLU A 39 -7.94 -1.88 -2.92
N LEU A 40 -7.31 -2.61 -1.99
CA LEU A 40 -5.89 -2.93 -2.08
C LEU A 40 -5.59 -3.86 -3.25
N GLY A 41 -6.50 -4.80 -3.54
CA GLY A 41 -6.43 -5.69 -4.70
C GLY A 41 -6.49 -4.93 -6.02
N ASP A 42 -7.41 -3.98 -6.15
CA ASP A 42 -7.57 -3.17 -7.36
C ASP A 42 -6.36 -2.26 -7.59
N LEU A 43 -5.87 -1.60 -6.53
CA LEU A 43 -4.64 -0.82 -6.61
C LEU A 43 -3.42 -1.68 -7.00
N PHE A 44 -3.32 -2.89 -6.46
CA PHE A 44 -2.26 -3.84 -6.83
C PHE A 44 -2.39 -4.29 -8.29
N PHE A 45 -3.61 -4.53 -8.78
CA PHE A 45 -3.85 -4.90 -10.17
C PHE A 45 -3.40 -3.79 -11.14
N VAL A 46 -3.72 -2.53 -10.84
CA VAL A 46 -3.25 -1.39 -11.65
C VAL A 46 -1.73 -1.28 -11.62
N LEU A 47 -1.10 -1.51 -10.46
CA LEU A 47 0.36 -1.54 -10.33
C LEU A 47 1.02 -2.60 -11.22
N VAL A 48 0.52 -3.84 -11.15
CA VAL A 48 1.05 -4.96 -11.94
C VAL A 48 0.82 -4.71 -13.43
N SER A 49 -0.36 -4.23 -13.80
CA SER A 49 -0.70 -3.91 -15.20
C SER A 49 0.20 -2.82 -15.77
N PHE A 50 0.49 -1.78 -15.00
CA PHE A 50 1.43 -0.75 -15.38
C PHE A 50 2.85 -1.30 -15.57
N ALA A 51 3.34 -2.11 -14.63
CA ALA A 51 4.67 -2.70 -14.73
C ALA A 51 4.80 -3.59 -15.97
N ASN A 52 3.79 -4.43 -16.23
CA ASN A 52 3.75 -5.29 -17.41
C ASN A 52 3.77 -4.48 -18.71
N ALA A 53 2.96 -3.41 -18.81
CA ALA A 53 2.92 -2.54 -19.98
C ALA A 53 4.26 -1.82 -20.25
N GLN A 54 5.03 -1.55 -19.19
CA GLN A 54 6.33 -0.89 -19.28
C GLN A 54 7.50 -1.87 -19.39
N GLY A 55 7.27 -3.18 -19.36
CA GLY A 55 8.32 -4.20 -19.34
C GLY A 55 9.17 -4.18 -18.06
N ILE A 56 8.59 -3.75 -16.93
CA ILE A 56 9.26 -3.66 -15.64
C ILE A 56 9.08 -4.98 -14.88
N ASP A 57 10.20 -5.57 -14.46
CA ASP A 57 10.21 -6.70 -13.52
C ASP A 57 10.06 -6.19 -12.08
N LEU A 58 8.83 -6.28 -11.54
CA LEU A 58 8.51 -5.86 -10.18
C LEU A 58 9.26 -6.67 -9.11
N GLY A 59 9.57 -7.94 -9.36
CA GLY A 59 10.31 -8.78 -8.42
C GLY A 59 11.73 -8.26 -8.25
N ARG A 60 12.44 -8.02 -9.36
CA ARG A 60 13.78 -7.41 -9.33
C ARG A 60 13.77 -6.01 -8.73
N ALA A 61 12.77 -5.19 -9.06
CA ALA A 61 12.64 -3.85 -8.49
C ALA A 61 12.44 -3.91 -6.96
N TYR A 62 11.59 -4.83 -6.48
CA TYR A 62 11.36 -5.05 -5.06
C TYR A 62 12.63 -5.52 -4.33
N GLU A 63 13.34 -6.50 -4.88
CA GLU A 63 14.61 -6.99 -4.32
C GLU A 63 15.65 -5.87 -4.19
N ALA A 64 15.81 -5.05 -5.22
CA ALA A 64 16.74 -3.91 -5.20
C ALA A 64 16.38 -2.89 -4.11
N VAL A 65 15.08 -2.61 -3.92
CA VAL A 65 14.60 -1.72 -2.86
C VAL A 65 14.84 -2.33 -1.47
N MET A 66 14.55 -3.62 -1.29
CA MET A 66 14.80 -4.33 -0.02
C MET A 66 16.30 -4.37 0.31
N ALA A 67 17.17 -4.57 -0.67
CA ALA A 67 18.62 -4.50 -0.48
C ALA A 67 19.06 -3.11 -0.02
N LYS A 68 18.48 -2.04 -0.57
CA LYS A 68 18.73 -0.65 -0.11
C LYS A 68 18.30 -0.45 1.34
N TYR A 69 17.11 -0.92 1.74
CA TYR A 69 16.68 -0.83 3.14
C TYR A 69 17.62 -1.61 4.07
N ARG A 70 18.00 -2.84 3.72
CA ARG A 70 18.93 -3.65 4.54
C ARG A 70 20.33 -3.05 4.68
N THR A 71 20.80 -2.34 3.65
CA THR A 71 22.14 -1.71 3.66
C THR A 71 22.14 -0.32 4.27
N ARG A 72 21.06 0.47 4.11
CA ARG A 72 20.91 1.81 4.72
C ARG A 72 20.43 1.78 6.17
N ASP A 73 19.54 0.87 6.55
CA ASP A 73 18.97 0.81 7.91
C ASP A 73 19.84 0.00 8.89
N LYS A 74 20.99 -0.54 8.44
CA LYS A 74 21.96 -1.21 9.30
C LYS A 74 22.44 -0.32 10.45
N ASP A 75 22.45 1.01 10.26
CA ASP A 75 22.88 1.99 11.26
C ASP A 75 21.73 2.76 11.92
N ARG A 76 20.46 2.48 11.55
CA ARG A 76 19.30 3.23 12.03
C ARG A 76 18.43 2.46 13.03
N TRP A 77 18.60 1.13 13.10
CA TRP A 77 17.89 0.31 14.07
C TRP A 77 18.77 0.10 15.31
N THR A 78 18.65 0.99 16.30
CA THR A 78 18.87 0.57 17.69
C THR A 78 17.68 -0.32 18.03
N PRO A 79 17.87 -1.63 18.27
CA PRO A 79 16.83 -2.40 18.91
C PRO A 79 16.49 -1.66 20.20
N LYS A 80 15.23 -1.26 20.41
CA LYS A 80 14.78 -0.96 21.76
C LYS A 80 14.83 -2.30 22.48
N GLY A 81 15.98 -2.59 23.07
CA GLY A 81 16.18 -3.74 23.92
C GLY A 81 15.04 -3.78 24.92
N GLU A 82 14.36 -4.93 24.93
CA GLU A 82 13.87 -5.61 26.12
C GLU A 82 14.01 -4.78 27.40
N ALA A 83 13.05 -3.90 27.63
CA ALA A 83 12.85 -3.29 28.92
C ALA A 83 11.72 -4.02 29.62
N ARG A 84 12.11 -4.75 30.69
CA ARG A 84 11.32 -5.49 31.70
C ARG A 84 11.19 -6.98 31.38
N SER A 85 11.96 -7.84 32.08
CA SER A 85 11.76 -8.34 33.46
C SER A 85 10.50 -9.15 33.61
#